data_AF-A0A8J5T9W4-F1
#
_entry.id   AF-A0A8J5T9W4-F1
#
_cell.length_a   1.000
_cell.length_b   1.000
_cell.length_c   1.000
_cell.angle_alpha   90.00
_cell.angle_beta   90.00
_cell.angle_gamma   90.00
#
_symmetry.space_group_name_H-M   'P 1'
#
loop_
_entity.id
_entity.type
_entity.pdbx_description
1 polymer ?
#
loop_
_entity_poly.entity_id
_entity_poly.type
_entity_poly.pdbx_seq_one_letter_code
_entity_poly.pdbx_strand_id
1 'polypeptide(L)'
;MLIKKVMKPLTVIIFLFIMNTAKCDVSFPSSGTQCVDQLPRFCTCQRIKVNCDCNGKTADVGPAFSSYQFITMESCQRLAIQPQSFKHSNRLQIVLQNITDLHLMRGSFEMDALRHIRVNLTITNSTFNDIPSNTFMTTQFNNRTTNTRNPPQQTLIFQVHNSVIHNIQTAAFGNFILKEFYIVNSTLGFIASNAVNNSITKRIQLVNTTVRELERNAIVLHNSADEGVLFENNQFEGDIAGFLSGSIMGDVYISNNSFPSLKLSPWNLTVDGDVHLRNNTFTNIPKHGLLFTVKHRINITDNDIQHLESYAFQGILPEGRRAFLFLDGNVIHEHDPMSLCLSEAFDESVVVIRHNLFHQKCSCNITEDLAASLGSPNATIEDLYKDGIHQQWFRNGECLLKTHLTSTNPIDKFLANTCFHKSRFITVLLLVFAIILITLTICVIVAWRRIKQKNTITPSASAYQSFTEPQPPSQGPSPWQVVQPDPRTYQETEIHIVFDKAEELCVSGEESSSNIDNSGHEKENKANENKGKECIKGRETLAVKVTPTVRHSCPPLQLAK
;
A
#
# COMPACT_ATOMS: atom_id res chain seq x y z
N MET A 1 -60.91 -6.08 50.54
CA MET A 1 -61.13 -4.98 51.49
C MET A 1 -60.73 -3.70 50.76
N LEU A 2 -61.71 -2.99 50.21
CA LEU A 2 -62.27 -1.72 50.74
C LEU A 2 -61.30 -0.55 50.48
N ILE A 3 -61.63 0.59 49.87
CA ILE A 3 -62.88 1.25 49.41
C ILE A 3 -62.39 2.46 48.56
N LYS A 4 -62.90 2.74 47.33
CA LYS A 4 -63.95 3.75 47.01
C LYS A 4 -63.66 5.14 47.65
N LYS A 5 -63.78 6.32 47.04
CA LYS A 5 -64.74 6.90 46.07
C LYS A 5 -64.24 8.34 45.79
N VAL A 6 -64.20 8.84 44.55
CA VAL A 6 -65.26 9.63 43.84
C VAL A 6 -65.48 11.05 44.42
N MET A 7 -65.17 12.09 43.63
CA MET A 7 -66.14 13.06 43.03
C MET A 7 -65.45 14.28 42.39
N LYS A 8 -65.72 14.46 41.08
CA LYS A 8 -65.81 15.74 40.32
C LYS A 8 -67.04 16.54 40.83
N PRO A 9 -67.27 17.87 40.58
CA PRO A 9 -67.18 18.50 39.24
C PRO A 9 -66.86 20.02 39.12
N LEU A 10 -66.41 20.38 37.92
CA LEU A 10 -66.86 21.50 37.06
C LEU A 10 -67.26 22.85 37.70
N THR A 11 -66.49 23.91 37.41
CA THR A 11 -67.07 25.23 37.09
C THR A 11 -66.22 25.96 36.07
N VAL A 12 -66.87 26.26 34.94
CA VAL A 12 -66.45 27.11 33.82
C VAL A 12 -66.55 28.58 34.27
N ILE A 13 -65.62 29.45 33.86
CA ILE A 13 -65.91 30.78 33.29
C ILE A 13 -64.65 31.34 32.61
N ILE A 14 -64.87 31.69 31.35
CA ILE A 14 -64.04 32.40 30.41
C ILE A 14 -63.87 33.86 30.88
N PHE A 15 -62.64 34.36 30.92
CA PHE A 15 -62.38 35.77 30.63
C PHE A 15 -61.08 35.89 29.83
N LEU A 16 -61.26 36.11 28.52
CA LEU A 16 -60.24 36.68 27.64
C LEU A 16 -59.84 38.05 28.22
N PHE A 17 -58.57 38.20 28.58
CA PHE A 17 -57.93 39.51 28.57
C PHE A 17 -56.85 39.52 27.50
N ILE A 18 -57.21 40.18 26.39
CA ILE A 18 -56.33 40.62 25.33
C ILE A 18 -55.36 41.63 25.94
N MET A 19 -54.12 41.22 26.18
CA MET A 19 -53.02 42.17 26.35
C MET A 19 -52.40 42.41 24.97
N ASN A 20 -52.98 43.40 24.28
CA ASN A 20 -52.32 44.11 23.20
C ASN A 20 -51.06 44.78 23.77
N THR A 21 -49.91 44.13 23.62
CA THR A 21 -48.64 44.83 23.69
C THR A 21 -48.50 45.62 22.41
N ALA A 22 -48.69 46.93 22.51
CA ALA A 22 -48.44 47.87 21.42
C ALA A 22 -46.99 47.70 20.96
N LYS A 23 -46.80 47.12 19.77
CA LYS A 23 -45.55 47.20 19.03
C LYS A 23 -45.37 48.65 18.59
N CYS A 24 -44.45 49.35 19.22
CA CYS A 24 -43.89 50.57 18.66
C CYS A 24 -43.01 50.18 17.45
N ASP A 25 -43.61 50.13 16.26
CA ASP A 25 -42.86 50.13 15.01
C ASP A 25 -42.37 51.57 14.76
N VAL A 26 -41.17 51.86 15.27
CA VAL A 26 -40.42 53.04 14.87
C VAL A 26 -39.75 52.71 13.54
N SER A 27 -40.36 53.17 12.45
CA SER A 27 -39.77 53.10 11.12
C SER A 27 -38.75 54.23 10.96
N PHE A 28 -37.48 53.87 10.81
CA PHE A 28 -36.44 54.78 10.37
C PHE A 28 -36.22 54.63 8.86
N PRO A 29 -36.06 55.72 8.10
CA PRO A 29 -35.84 55.64 6.66
C PRO A 29 -34.47 55.01 6.37
N SER A 30 -34.50 53.94 5.59
CA SER A 30 -33.36 53.14 5.17
C SER A 30 -32.62 53.80 4.01
N SER A 31 -31.43 54.29 4.28
CA SER A 31 -30.43 54.57 3.24
C SER A 31 -29.18 53.76 3.52
N GLY A 32 -29.14 52.56 2.94
CA GLY A 32 -27.95 51.83 2.52
C GLY A 32 -26.81 51.65 3.51
N THR A 33 -26.92 50.70 4.44
CA THR A 33 -25.82 49.92 5.09
C THR A 33 -26.29 49.10 6.30
N GLN A 34 -27.57 49.17 6.69
CA GLN A 34 -28.04 48.53 7.92
C GLN A 34 -28.00 47.00 7.81
N CYS A 35 -27.28 46.40 8.77
CA CYS A 35 -27.34 44.98 9.07
C CYS A 35 -28.80 44.57 9.27
N VAL A 36 -29.12 43.32 8.94
CA VAL A 36 -30.44 42.77 9.27
C VAL A 36 -30.64 42.94 10.78
N ASP A 37 -31.72 43.61 11.20
CA ASP A 37 -32.04 43.91 12.62
C ASP A 37 -32.14 42.68 13.53
N GLN A 38 -31.95 41.48 12.97
CA GLN A 38 -32.05 40.18 13.60
C GLN A 38 -30.69 39.61 14.04
N LEU A 39 -29.56 40.29 13.80
CA LEU A 39 -28.27 39.82 14.31
C LEU A 39 -28.15 40.02 15.84
N PRO A 40 -27.49 39.11 16.56
CA PRO A 40 -27.22 39.29 17.99
C PRO A 40 -26.45 40.59 18.27
N ARG A 41 -26.71 41.22 19.43
CA ARG A 41 -26.08 42.50 19.82
C ARG A 41 -24.55 42.46 19.94
N PHE A 42 -23.98 41.26 20.08
CA PHE A 42 -22.52 41.05 20.13
C PHE A 42 -21.89 40.86 18.73
N CYS A 43 -22.69 40.97 17.67
CA CYS A 43 -22.23 40.95 16.29
C CYS A 43 -22.14 42.36 15.72
N THR A 44 -21.05 42.62 15.02
CA THR A 44 -20.91 43.76 14.13
C THR A 44 -21.05 43.26 12.69
N CYS A 45 -21.68 44.04 11.82
CA CYS A 45 -21.70 43.70 10.40
C CYS A 45 -21.37 44.89 9.51
N GLN A 46 -20.79 44.56 8.35
CA GLN A 46 -20.38 45.50 7.33
C GLN A 46 -20.66 44.88 5.95
N ARG A 47 -21.77 45.28 5.32
CA ARG A 47 -22.23 44.83 3.99
C ARG A 47 -22.35 43.30 3.87
N ILE A 48 -21.23 42.63 3.59
CA ILE A 48 -21.11 41.18 3.35
C ILE A 48 -20.30 40.45 4.44
N LYS A 49 -19.80 41.19 5.43
CA LYS A 49 -19.00 40.67 6.54
C LYS A 49 -19.77 40.75 7.85
N VAL A 50 -19.73 39.70 8.64
CA VAL A 50 -20.20 39.65 10.03
C VAL A 50 -19.03 39.24 10.91
N ASN A 51 -18.81 39.95 12.01
CA ASN A 51 -17.89 39.56 13.05
C ASN A 51 -18.61 39.55 14.40
N CYS A 52 -18.63 38.39 15.06
CA CYS A 52 -19.28 38.20 16.34
C CYS A 52 -18.28 37.69 17.37
N ASP A 53 -18.19 38.42 18.49
CA ASP A 53 -17.47 37.97 19.68
C ASP A 53 -18.48 37.64 20.78
N CYS A 54 -18.67 36.35 21.04
CA CYS A 54 -19.65 35.88 22.00
C CYS A 54 -19.32 36.26 23.44
N ASN A 55 -18.07 36.63 23.77
CA ASN A 55 -17.63 36.93 25.14
C ASN A 55 -18.03 35.82 26.14
N GLY A 56 -17.83 34.55 25.75
CA GLY A 56 -18.17 33.38 26.55
C GLY A 56 -19.67 33.04 26.58
N LYS A 57 -20.51 33.69 25.79
CA LYS A 57 -21.95 33.39 25.72
C LYS A 57 -22.26 32.31 24.69
N THR A 58 -23.48 31.79 24.74
CA THR A 58 -24.06 30.94 23.72
C THR A 58 -24.56 31.76 22.54
N ALA A 59 -24.32 31.29 21.32
CA ALA A 59 -24.82 31.88 20.10
C ALA A 59 -25.43 30.82 19.18
N ASP A 60 -26.47 31.22 18.46
CA ASP A 60 -27.12 30.42 17.42
C ASP A 60 -27.00 31.14 16.08
N VAL A 61 -26.43 30.46 15.09
CA VAL A 61 -26.36 30.92 13.70
C VAL A 61 -27.52 30.28 12.95
N GLY A 62 -28.39 31.10 12.39
CA GLY A 62 -29.57 30.67 11.63
C GLY A 62 -29.65 31.29 10.23
N PRO A 63 -30.80 31.17 9.54
CA PRO A 63 -30.98 31.63 8.16
C PRO A 63 -30.71 33.12 7.91
N ALA A 64 -30.74 33.95 8.96
CA ALA A 64 -30.38 35.36 8.91
C ALA A 64 -28.93 35.60 8.43
N PHE A 65 -28.06 34.59 8.51
CA PHE A 65 -26.67 34.67 8.05
C PHE A 65 -26.49 34.38 6.56
N SER A 66 -27.53 33.95 5.86
CA SER A 66 -27.43 33.48 4.45
C SER A 66 -27.06 34.56 3.44
N SER A 67 -27.19 35.84 3.79
CA SER A 67 -26.83 36.98 2.94
C SER A 67 -25.35 37.39 3.02
N TYR A 68 -24.61 36.87 4.00
CA TYR A 68 -23.20 37.26 4.23
C TYR A 68 -22.23 36.30 3.55
N GLN A 69 -21.05 36.82 3.21
CA GLN A 69 -19.98 36.08 2.55
C GLN A 69 -18.80 35.81 3.47
N PHE A 70 -18.57 36.66 4.47
CA PHE A 70 -17.46 36.55 5.41
C PHE A 70 -18.03 36.56 6.82
N ILE A 71 -17.86 35.47 7.55
CA ILE A 71 -18.43 35.33 8.90
C ILE A 71 -17.30 34.89 9.83
N THR A 72 -17.12 35.65 10.89
CA THR A 72 -16.20 35.31 11.97
C THR A 72 -17.00 35.19 13.27
N MET A 73 -16.88 34.04 13.94
CA MET A 73 -17.47 33.78 15.24
C MET A 73 -16.35 33.39 16.20
N GLU A 74 -16.17 34.15 17.28
CA GLU A 74 -15.11 33.91 18.24
C GLU A 74 -15.57 33.90 19.70
N SER A 75 -14.79 33.22 20.54
CA SER A 75 -14.90 33.24 22.00
C SER A 75 -16.28 32.83 22.51
N CYS A 76 -16.91 31.84 21.89
CA CYS A 76 -18.22 31.34 22.29
C CYS A 76 -18.09 30.16 23.26
N GLN A 77 -18.87 30.17 24.34
CA GLN A 77 -18.99 28.96 25.18
C GLN A 77 -19.67 27.86 24.39
N ARG A 78 -20.73 28.21 23.66
CA ARG A 78 -21.43 27.29 22.76
C ARG A 78 -21.84 28.02 21.49
N LEU A 79 -21.60 27.40 20.34
CA LEU A 79 -22.06 27.88 19.05
C LEU A 79 -22.87 26.78 18.37
N ALA A 80 -24.16 27.01 18.11
CA ALA A 80 -24.94 26.11 17.28
C ALA A 80 -25.15 26.70 15.89
N ILE A 81 -24.89 25.91 14.85
CA ILE A 81 -25.19 26.31 13.46
C ILE A 81 -26.44 25.55 13.00
N GLN A 82 -27.55 26.25 12.88
CA GLN A 82 -28.84 25.68 12.50
C GLN A 82 -28.87 25.27 11.02
N PRO A 83 -29.82 24.40 10.63
CA PRO A 83 -29.99 24.03 9.22
C PRO A 83 -30.25 25.25 8.33
N GLN A 84 -29.77 25.21 7.09
CA GLN A 84 -29.98 26.24 6.07
C GLN A 84 -29.44 27.64 6.42
N SER A 85 -28.54 27.74 7.40
CA SER A 85 -27.94 29.01 7.82
C SER A 85 -27.30 29.80 6.68
N PHE A 86 -26.80 29.09 5.66
CA PHE A 86 -26.03 29.67 4.56
C PHE A 86 -26.60 29.40 3.16
N LYS A 87 -27.87 28.99 3.08
CA LYS A 87 -28.49 28.46 1.85
C LYS A 87 -28.32 29.32 0.59
N HIS A 88 -28.35 30.64 0.75
CA HIS A 88 -28.33 31.60 -0.37
C HIS A 88 -26.94 32.21 -0.64
N SER A 89 -25.91 31.78 0.09
CA SER A 89 -24.56 32.35 -0.02
C SER A 89 -23.83 31.80 -1.26
N ASN A 90 -23.30 32.70 -2.10
CA ASN A 90 -22.58 32.30 -3.32
C ASN A 90 -21.10 31.97 -3.06
N ARG A 91 -20.49 32.70 -2.12
CA ARG A 91 -19.11 32.52 -1.66
C ARG A 91 -19.14 32.72 -0.17
N LEU A 92 -18.59 31.77 0.56
CA LEU A 92 -18.71 31.73 2.00
C LEU A 92 -17.33 31.45 2.59
N GLN A 93 -16.84 32.38 3.38
CA GLN A 93 -15.66 32.21 4.21
C GLN A 93 -16.09 32.33 5.66
N ILE A 94 -15.96 31.24 6.40
CA ILE A 94 -16.33 31.16 7.81
C ILE A 94 -15.07 30.86 8.62
N VAL A 95 -14.86 31.67 9.66
CA VAL A 95 -13.81 31.47 10.65
C VAL A 95 -14.47 31.27 12.01
N LEU A 96 -14.24 30.11 12.60
CA LEU A 96 -14.76 29.72 13.92
C LEU A 96 -13.57 29.55 14.88
N GLN A 97 -13.50 30.35 15.93
CA GLN A 97 -12.31 30.41 16.79
C GLN A 97 -12.66 30.39 18.27
N ASN A 98 -11.89 29.64 19.06
CA ASN A 98 -12.01 29.58 20.52
C ASN A 98 -13.44 29.21 20.98
N ILE A 99 -14.04 28.18 20.37
CA ILE A 99 -15.40 27.74 20.70
C ILE A 99 -15.34 26.48 21.56
N THR A 100 -15.86 26.57 22.79
CA THR A 100 -15.78 25.44 23.73
C THR A 100 -16.70 24.28 23.35
N ASP A 101 -17.89 24.56 22.79
CA ASP A 101 -18.86 23.57 22.33
C ASP A 101 -19.46 23.99 20.98
N LEU A 102 -18.88 23.51 19.88
CA LEU A 102 -19.36 23.75 18.52
C LEU A 102 -20.32 22.64 18.09
N HIS A 103 -21.58 23.00 17.92
CA HIS A 103 -22.66 22.09 17.58
C HIS A 103 -23.16 22.34 16.15
N LEU A 104 -22.74 21.47 15.22
CA LEU A 104 -23.29 21.47 13.86
C LEU A 104 -24.58 20.64 13.85
N MET A 105 -25.61 21.15 13.16
CA MET A 105 -26.84 20.42 12.91
C MET A 105 -26.80 19.82 11.50
N ARG A 106 -27.62 18.79 11.28
CA ARG A 106 -27.83 18.27 9.93
C ARG A 106 -28.28 19.42 8.99
N GLY A 107 -27.61 19.59 7.86
CA GLY A 107 -27.91 20.67 6.92
C GLY A 107 -27.43 22.06 7.34
N SER A 108 -26.52 22.19 8.32
CA SER A 108 -25.90 23.49 8.67
C SER A 108 -25.37 24.22 7.45
N PHE A 109 -24.76 23.47 6.52
CA PHE A 109 -24.23 23.96 5.25
C PHE A 109 -25.02 23.39 4.07
N GLU A 110 -26.36 23.38 4.18
CA GLU A 110 -27.24 23.10 3.04
C GLU A 110 -27.17 24.26 2.05
N MET A 111 -26.67 23.99 0.84
CA MET A 111 -26.42 24.99 -0.21
C MET A 111 -27.35 24.82 -1.42
N ASP A 112 -27.68 25.93 -2.09
CA ASP A 112 -28.48 25.92 -3.32
C ASP A 112 -27.71 25.27 -4.49
N ALA A 113 -28.24 24.16 -5.02
CA ALA A 113 -27.63 23.41 -6.12
C ALA A 113 -27.50 24.18 -7.44
N LEU A 114 -28.21 25.30 -7.63
CA LEU A 114 -28.18 26.06 -8.88
C LEU A 114 -26.94 26.94 -9.05
N ARG A 115 -26.08 27.03 -8.02
CA ARG A 115 -24.96 27.98 -8.00
C ARG A 115 -23.63 27.26 -7.79
N HIS A 116 -22.58 27.78 -8.44
CA HIS A 116 -21.20 27.41 -8.13
C HIS A 116 -20.79 28.03 -6.79
N ILE A 117 -20.98 27.26 -5.72
CA ILE A 117 -20.71 27.73 -4.37
C ILE A 117 -19.32 27.29 -3.94
N ARG A 118 -18.60 28.23 -3.32
CA ARG A 118 -17.29 27.99 -2.70
C ARG A 118 -17.39 28.28 -1.22
N VAL A 119 -17.15 27.26 -0.40
CA VAL A 119 -17.11 27.36 1.05
C VAL A 119 -15.67 27.22 1.50
N ASN A 120 -15.19 28.15 2.30
CA ASN A 120 -13.94 28.06 3.03
C ASN A 120 -14.26 28.11 4.51
N LEU A 121 -14.08 27.00 5.20
CA LEU A 121 -14.36 26.86 6.62
C LEU A 121 -13.07 26.60 7.36
N THR A 122 -12.67 27.57 8.19
CA THR A 122 -11.51 27.47 9.08
C THR A 122 -11.99 27.41 10.52
N ILE A 123 -11.60 26.36 11.24
CA ILE A 123 -11.89 26.18 12.65
C ILE A 123 -10.58 26.15 13.43
N THR A 124 -10.51 26.87 14.55
CA THR A 124 -9.29 26.95 15.37
C THR A 124 -9.63 26.91 16.86
N ASN A 125 -8.86 26.16 17.65
CA ASN A 125 -9.01 26.06 19.11
C ASN A 125 -10.46 25.76 19.54
N SER A 126 -11.12 24.82 18.87
CA SER A 126 -12.55 24.56 19.10
C SER A 126 -12.83 23.07 19.31
N THR A 127 -13.93 22.76 19.98
CA THR A 127 -14.35 21.36 20.23
C THR A 127 -15.68 21.07 19.55
N PHE A 128 -15.76 19.99 18.79
CA PHE A 128 -16.99 19.44 18.22
C PHE A 128 -17.42 18.22 19.00
N ASN A 129 -18.70 18.14 19.38
CA ASN A 129 -19.27 16.87 19.82
C ASN A 129 -19.47 15.94 18.63
N ASP A 130 -20.07 16.46 17.55
CA ASP A 130 -20.37 15.67 16.36
C ASP A 130 -20.27 16.55 15.11
N ILE A 131 -19.87 15.95 14.00
CA ILE A 131 -20.17 16.41 12.64
C ILE A 131 -21.26 15.45 12.10
N PRO A 132 -22.55 15.84 12.16
CA PRO A 132 -23.63 14.95 11.78
C PRO A 132 -23.63 14.57 10.30
N SER A 133 -24.32 13.49 9.96
CA SER A 133 -24.58 13.13 8.56
C SER A 133 -25.25 14.29 7.81
N ASN A 134 -24.81 14.52 6.57
CA ASN A 134 -25.30 15.60 5.72
C ASN A 134 -25.16 17.01 6.34
N THR A 135 -24.09 17.25 7.09
CA THR A 135 -23.75 18.60 7.55
C THR A 135 -23.46 19.52 6.36
N PHE A 136 -22.68 19.03 5.39
CA PHE A 136 -22.39 19.69 4.12
C PHE A 136 -23.17 18.98 3.01
N MET A 137 -24.24 19.61 2.52
CA MET A 137 -25.06 19.02 1.46
C MET A 137 -25.59 20.07 0.50
N THR A 138 -25.98 19.64 -0.69
CA THR A 138 -26.67 20.51 -1.65
C THR A 138 -28.14 20.16 -1.69
N THR A 139 -29.02 21.14 -1.86
CA THR A 139 -30.43 20.87 -2.15
C THR A 139 -30.54 19.98 -3.37
N GLN A 140 -31.13 18.78 -3.23
CA GLN A 140 -31.32 17.91 -4.39
C GLN A 140 -32.21 18.64 -5.39
N PHE A 141 -31.65 18.93 -6.57
CA PHE A 141 -32.47 19.39 -7.68
C PHE A 141 -33.27 18.17 -8.14
N ASN A 142 -34.57 18.13 -7.79
CA ASN A 142 -35.51 17.09 -8.21
C ASN A 142 -35.73 17.18 -9.73
N ASN A 143 -34.71 16.84 -10.51
CA ASN A 143 -34.71 17.03 -11.95
C ASN A 143 -35.03 15.72 -12.63
N ARG A 144 -36.31 15.41 -12.66
CA ARG A 144 -36.82 14.13 -13.20
C ARG A 144 -36.84 14.05 -14.73
N THR A 145 -36.41 15.05 -15.50
CA THR A 145 -36.78 15.08 -16.95
C THR A 145 -35.84 15.73 -17.97
N THR A 146 -34.59 16.14 -17.69
CA THR A 146 -33.74 16.68 -18.79
C THR A 146 -32.33 16.10 -18.80
N ASN A 147 -32.04 15.34 -19.86
CA ASN A 147 -30.69 14.93 -20.25
C ASN A 147 -29.79 16.17 -20.42
N THR A 148 -28.51 16.00 -20.07
CA THR A 148 -27.34 16.75 -20.61
C THR A 148 -26.75 17.98 -19.92
N ARG A 149 -26.77 18.13 -18.59
CA ARG A 149 -25.70 18.95 -17.95
C ARG A 149 -25.41 18.51 -16.53
N ASN A 150 -24.15 18.14 -16.26
CA ASN A 150 -23.66 17.91 -14.91
C ASN A 150 -23.96 19.18 -14.09
N PRO A 151 -24.67 19.06 -12.95
CA PRO A 151 -24.98 20.22 -12.13
C PRO A 151 -23.68 20.90 -11.67
N PRO A 152 -23.69 22.23 -11.49
CA PRO A 152 -22.53 22.94 -10.99
C PRO A 152 -22.10 22.36 -9.64
N GLN A 153 -20.86 21.88 -9.55
CA GLN A 153 -20.34 21.26 -8.35
C GLN A 153 -19.92 22.32 -7.32
N GLN A 154 -20.30 22.11 -6.06
CA GLN A 154 -19.97 22.93 -4.91
C GLN A 154 -18.62 22.49 -4.36
N THR A 155 -17.81 23.46 -3.95
CA THR A 155 -16.45 23.19 -3.44
C THR A 155 -16.33 23.62 -1.97
N LEU A 156 -15.63 22.80 -1.18
CA LEU A 156 -15.37 23.06 0.23
C LEU A 156 -13.86 22.99 0.51
N ILE A 157 -13.31 24.04 1.12
CA ILE A 157 -12.03 24.02 1.81
C ILE A 157 -12.35 23.86 3.30
N PHE A 158 -11.90 22.75 3.89
CA PHE A 158 -12.16 22.42 5.29
C PHE A 158 -10.83 22.38 6.05
N GLN A 159 -10.64 23.33 6.96
CA GLN A 159 -9.40 23.52 7.71
C GLN A 159 -9.68 23.53 9.20
N VAL A 160 -8.99 22.67 9.95
CA VAL A 160 -9.15 22.49 11.39
C VAL A 160 -7.78 22.53 12.06
N HIS A 161 -7.65 23.39 13.08
CA HIS A 161 -6.40 23.61 13.78
C HIS A 161 -6.60 23.55 15.30
N ASN A 162 -5.70 22.88 16.02
CA ASN A 162 -5.68 22.86 17.49
C ASN A 162 -7.06 22.51 18.11
N SER A 163 -7.79 21.60 17.49
CA SER A 163 -9.21 21.36 17.80
C SER A 163 -9.47 19.91 18.17
N VAL A 164 -10.61 19.64 18.80
CA VAL A 164 -11.05 18.28 19.13
C VAL A 164 -12.33 18.01 18.37
N ILE A 165 -12.37 16.95 17.56
CA ILE A 165 -13.57 16.46 16.90
C ILE A 165 -13.91 15.12 17.51
N HIS A 166 -14.95 15.06 18.34
CA HIS A 166 -15.31 13.81 19.01
C HIS A 166 -15.84 12.77 18.01
N ASN A 167 -16.84 13.09 17.18
CA ASN A 167 -17.31 12.14 16.18
C ASN A 167 -17.54 12.79 14.80
N ILE A 168 -17.28 12.03 13.73
CA ILE A 168 -17.67 12.36 12.36
C ILE A 168 -18.58 11.24 11.86
N GLN A 169 -19.85 11.57 11.60
CA GLN A 169 -20.84 10.58 11.17
C GLN A 169 -20.75 10.28 9.67
N THR A 170 -21.33 9.16 9.24
CA THR A 170 -21.41 8.75 7.84
C THR A 170 -21.99 9.86 6.96
N ALA A 171 -21.39 10.08 5.79
CA ALA A 171 -21.79 11.10 4.82
C ALA A 171 -21.87 12.52 5.41
N ALA A 172 -21.02 12.85 6.39
CA ALA A 172 -20.94 14.19 6.97
C ALA A 172 -20.69 15.27 5.89
N PHE A 173 -19.86 14.96 4.90
CA PHE A 173 -19.46 15.87 3.82
C PHE A 173 -20.33 15.79 2.55
N GLY A 174 -21.40 14.98 2.58
CA GLY A 174 -22.40 14.87 1.52
C GLY A 174 -21.79 14.78 0.12
N ASN A 175 -22.27 15.61 -0.80
CA ASN A 175 -21.90 15.60 -2.21
C ASN A 175 -21.00 16.77 -2.64
N PHE A 176 -20.29 17.40 -1.71
CA PHE A 176 -19.31 18.43 -2.03
C PHE A 176 -18.09 17.86 -2.74
N ILE A 177 -17.44 18.67 -3.58
CA ILE A 177 -16.05 18.46 -3.93
C ILE A 177 -15.20 19.09 -2.82
N LEU A 178 -14.39 18.30 -2.15
CA LEU A 178 -13.42 18.85 -1.21
C LEU A 178 -12.26 19.39 -2.02
N LYS A 179 -12.01 20.69 -1.92
CA LYS A 179 -10.83 21.26 -2.53
C LYS A 179 -9.60 20.92 -1.69
N GLU A 180 -9.68 21.19 -0.39
CA GLU A 180 -8.63 20.92 0.58
C GLU A 180 -9.27 20.37 1.85
N PHE A 181 -8.65 19.36 2.45
CA PHE A 181 -9.06 18.77 3.73
C PHE A 181 -7.85 18.75 4.66
N TYR A 182 -7.83 19.65 5.63
CA TYR A 182 -6.66 19.93 6.46
C TYR A 182 -7.02 19.84 7.94
N ILE A 183 -6.36 18.94 8.66
CA ILE A 183 -6.53 18.78 10.11
C ILE A 183 -5.14 18.77 10.75
N VAL A 184 -4.89 19.72 11.64
CA VAL A 184 -3.57 19.93 12.24
C VAL A 184 -3.62 20.15 13.74
N ASN A 185 -2.66 19.56 14.45
CA ASN A 185 -2.52 19.66 15.91
C ASN A 185 -3.84 19.33 16.64
N SER A 186 -4.61 18.38 16.10
CA SER A 186 -5.99 18.15 16.52
C SER A 186 -6.19 16.72 17.01
N THR A 187 -7.31 16.47 17.66
CA THR A 187 -7.71 15.12 18.06
C THR A 187 -8.99 14.75 17.33
N LEU A 188 -8.97 13.61 16.63
CA LEU A 188 -10.13 12.97 16.04
C LEU A 188 -10.51 11.76 16.90
N GLY A 189 -11.72 11.78 17.46
CA GLY A 189 -12.25 10.66 18.24
C GLY A 189 -12.65 9.51 17.33
N PHE A 190 -13.91 9.46 16.93
CA PHE A 190 -14.48 8.42 16.09
C PHE A 190 -14.81 8.93 14.68
N ILE A 191 -14.37 8.23 13.65
CA ILE A 191 -14.75 8.51 12.26
C ILE A 191 -15.51 7.32 11.70
N ALA A 192 -16.79 7.54 11.44
CA ALA A 192 -17.67 6.53 10.88
C ALA A 192 -17.32 6.20 9.42
N SER A 193 -17.77 5.03 8.97
CA SER A 193 -17.63 4.56 7.59
C SER A 193 -18.28 5.56 6.62
N ASN A 194 -17.59 5.83 5.52
CA ASN A 194 -17.96 6.81 4.50
C ASN A 194 -18.27 8.20 5.05
N ALA A 195 -17.64 8.60 6.17
CA ALA A 195 -17.77 9.95 6.72
C ALA A 195 -17.36 11.01 5.70
N VAL A 196 -16.21 10.78 5.05
CA VAL A 196 -15.74 11.51 3.87
C VAL A 196 -15.89 10.58 2.69
N ASN A 197 -16.79 10.89 1.76
CA ASN A 197 -17.02 10.10 0.56
C ASN A 197 -17.17 11.04 -0.63
N ASN A 198 -16.05 11.62 -1.04
CA ASN A 198 -16.02 12.82 -1.87
C ASN A 198 -14.89 12.74 -2.91
N SER A 199 -15.02 13.53 -3.97
CA SER A 199 -13.88 13.87 -4.82
C SER A 199 -13.05 14.93 -4.12
N ILE A 200 -11.72 14.76 -4.12
CA ILE A 200 -10.80 15.72 -3.51
C ILE A 200 -9.88 16.25 -4.58
N THR A 201 -9.86 17.56 -4.82
CA THR A 201 -9.13 18.11 -5.99
C THR A 201 -7.70 18.53 -5.69
N LYS A 202 -7.35 18.86 -4.45
CA LYS A 202 -5.96 19.19 -4.09
C LYS A 202 -5.34 18.16 -3.17
N ARG A 203 -5.33 18.41 -1.85
CA ARG A 203 -4.57 17.63 -0.87
C ARG A 203 -5.42 17.28 0.34
N ILE A 204 -5.19 16.08 0.87
CA ILE A 204 -5.62 15.65 2.20
C ILE A 204 -4.42 15.72 3.13
N GLN A 205 -4.54 16.39 4.28
CA GLN A 205 -3.46 16.39 5.26
C GLN A 205 -3.96 16.17 6.68
N LEU A 206 -3.28 15.27 7.38
CA LEU A 206 -3.38 15.07 8.83
C LEU A 206 -1.97 15.29 9.37
N VAL A 207 -1.77 16.32 10.18
CA VAL A 207 -0.44 16.67 10.72
C VAL A 207 -0.52 16.84 12.23
N ASN A 208 0.40 16.21 12.98
CA ASN A 208 0.41 16.27 14.45
C ASN A 208 -0.96 15.95 15.06
N THR A 209 -1.69 14.99 14.48
CA THR A 209 -3.06 14.67 14.86
C THR A 209 -3.12 13.33 15.60
N THR A 210 -3.90 13.27 16.67
CA THR A 210 -4.24 12.00 17.33
C THR A 210 -5.56 11.48 16.76
N VAL A 211 -5.58 10.25 16.27
CA VAL A 211 -6.77 9.61 15.69
C VAL A 211 -7.11 8.37 16.50
N ARG A 212 -8.27 8.35 17.18
CA ARG A 212 -8.58 7.32 18.18
C ARG A 212 -9.28 6.09 17.65
N GLU A 213 -10.24 6.28 16.76
CA GLU A 213 -11.05 5.18 16.23
C GLU A 213 -11.50 5.47 14.80
N LEU A 214 -11.33 4.48 13.93
CA LEU A 214 -11.62 4.57 12.50
C LEU A 214 -12.41 3.34 12.07
N GLU A 215 -13.61 3.55 11.56
CA GLU A 215 -14.33 2.50 10.85
C GLU A 215 -13.73 2.25 9.46
N ARG A 216 -14.08 1.08 8.90
CA ARG A 216 -13.66 0.70 7.56
C ARG A 216 -14.19 1.71 6.54
N ASN A 217 -13.33 2.12 5.60
CA ASN A 217 -13.63 3.10 4.57
C ASN A 217 -14.16 4.42 5.15
N ALA A 218 -13.65 4.89 6.28
CA ALA A 218 -14.00 6.19 6.85
C ALA A 218 -13.80 7.35 5.84
N ILE A 219 -12.77 7.24 5.01
CA ILE A 219 -12.43 8.18 3.94
C ILE A 219 -12.36 7.42 2.61
N VAL A 220 -13.30 7.71 1.71
CA VAL A 220 -13.37 7.16 0.35
C VAL A 220 -13.18 8.28 -0.67
N LEU A 221 -12.22 8.09 -1.57
CA LEU A 221 -11.84 9.05 -2.59
C LEU A 221 -12.28 8.55 -3.97
N HIS A 222 -13.20 9.25 -4.61
CA HIS A 222 -13.73 8.86 -5.92
C HIS A 222 -12.95 9.42 -7.11
N ASN A 223 -12.39 10.62 -6.95
CA ASN A 223 -11.54 11.29 -7.94
C ASN A 223 -10.50 12.10 -7.17
N SER A 224 -9.29 12.03 -7.68
CA SER A 224 -8.03 12.09 -6.96
C SER A 224 -7.56 13.49 -6.59
N ALA A 225 -6.95 13.55 -5.41
CA ALA A 225 -6.16 14.65 -4.90
C ALA A 225 -4.95 14.90 -5.82
N ASP A 226 -5.00 15.93 -6.67
CA ASP A 226 -3.90 16.28 -7.60
C ASP A 226 -2.58 16.53 -6.85
N GLU A 227 -2.67 17.07 -5.63
CA GLU A 227 -1.52 17.38 -4.78
C GLU A 227 -1.24 16.28 -3.75
N GLY A 228 -1.98 15.16 -3.77
CA GLY A 228 -1.68 13.95 -3.03
C GLY A 228 -2.24 13.88 -1.59
N VAL A 229 -1.59 13.07 -0.76
CA VAL A 229 -1.94 12.84 0.65
C VAL A 229 -0.71 13.05 1.53
N LEU A 230 -0.87 13.74 2.66
CA LEU A 230 0.19 13.97 3.64
C LEU A 230 -0.28 13.60 5.05
N PHE A 231 0.21 12.49 5.59
CA PHE A 231 0.05 12.11 6.98
C PHE A 231 1.41 12.20 7.69
N GLU A 232 1.57 13.21 8.54
CA GLU A 232 2.83 13.49 9.20
C GLU A 232 2.69 13.62 10.73
N ASN A 233 3.56 12.96 11.49
CA ASN A 233 3.63 13.07 12.96
C ASN A 233 2.29 12.73 13.66
N ASN A 234 1.50 11.81 13.10
CA ASN A 234 0.22 11.43 13.70
C ASN A 234 0.37 10.25 14.65
N GLN A 235 -0.48 10.23 15.68
CA GLN A 235 -0.61 9.10 16.58
C GLN A 235 -1.97 8.46 16.34
N PHE A 236 -1.97 7.23 15.86
CA PHE A 236 -3.19 6.47 15.77
C PHE A 236 -3.33 5.57 16.99
N GLU A 237 -4.53 5.52 17.55
CA GLU A 237 -4.88 4.69 18.70
C GLU A 237 -6.00 3.72 18.30
N GLY A 238 -6.31 2.77 19.17
CA GLY A 238 -7.43 1.84 18.98
C GLY A 238 -7.27 0.86 17.82
N ASP A 239 -8.39 0.24 17.45
CA ASP A 239 -8.47 -0.66 16.29
C ASP A 239 -8.64 0.17 15.01
N ILE A 240 -7.61 0.20 14.17
CA ILE A 240 -7.72 0.84 12.85
C ILE A 240 -8.23 -0.18 11.85
N ALA A 241 -9.49 -0.03 11.44
CA ALA A 241 -9.97 -0.67 10.23
C ALA A 241 -9.41 0.06 9.00
N GLY A 242 -9.30 -0.62 7.85
CA GLY A 242 -8.85 -0.01 6.60
C GLY A 242 -9.67 1.21 6.24
N PHE A 243 -9.13 2.41 6.50
CA PHE A 243 -9.91 3.64 6.63
C PHE A 243 -9.85 4.51 5.39
N LEU A 244 -8.74 4.47 4.65
CA LEU A 244 -8.54 5.30 3.47
C LEU A 244 -8.54 4.43 2.21
N SER A 245 -9.48 4.68 1.31
CA SER A 245 -9.57 3.96 0.04
C SER A 245 -9.86 4.88 -1.15
N GLY A 246 -9.38 4.52 -2.33
CA GLY A 246 -9.64 5.27 -3.58
C GLY A 246 -8.42 5.43 -4.48
N SER A 247 -8.52 6.37 -5.42
CA SER A 247 -7.43 6.71 -6.35
C SER A 247 -6.87 8.10 -6.03
N ILE A 248 -5.54 8.25 -6.09
CA ILE A 248 -4.78 9.47 -5.80
C ILE A 248 -3.84 9.76 -6.97
N MET A 249 -3.87 11.00 -7.46
CA MET A 249 -3.08 11.42 -8.62
C MET A 249 -1.68 11.90 -8.21
N GLY A 250 -1.61 12.64 -7.10
CA GLY A 250 -0.35 13.10 -6.53
C GLY A 250 0.34 12.05 -5.67
N ASP A 251 1.37 12.51 -4.97
CA ASP A 251 2.20 11.67 -4.10
C ASP A 251 1.52 11.39 -2.75
N VAL A 252 1.83 10.26 -2.14
CA VAL A 252 1.36 9.87 -0.82
C VAL A 252 2.55 9.87 0.14
N TYR A 253 2.54 10.78 1.11
CA TYR A 253 3.54 10.88 2.16
C TYR A 253 2.93 10.45 3.49
N ILE A 254 3.46 9.38 4.06
CA ILE A 254 3.09 8.85 5.37
C ILE A 254 4.39 8.79 6.19
N SER A 255 4.62 9.82 7.01
CA SER A 255 5.88 9.96 7.74
C SER A 255 5.74 10.24 9.23
N ASN A 256 6.66 9.67 10.02
CA ASN A 256 6.74 9.88 11.47
C ASN A 256 5.41 9.53 12.21
N ASN A 257 4.62 8.60 11.70
CA ASN A 257 3.37 8.21 12.34
C ASN A 257 3.58 6.99 13.25
N SER A 258 2.77 6.89 14.31
CA SER A 258 2.68 5.69 15.16
C SER A 258 1.36 4.98 14.89
N PHE A 259 1.43 3.72 14.47
CA PHE A 259 0.28 2.86 14.26
C PHE A 259 0.18 1.80 15.36
N PRO A 260 -1.01 1.59 15.95
CA PRO A 260 -1.27 0.53 16.91
C PRO A 260 -1.31 -0.82 16.18
N SER A 261 -1.82 -1.86 16.84
CA SER A 261 -2.00 -3.12 16.17
C SER A 261 -3.07 -3.02 15.08
N LEU A 262 -2.68 -3.27 13.84
CA LEU A 262 -3.51 -3.20 12.66
C LEU A 262 -4.19 -4.56 12.42
N LYS A 263 -5.51 -4.56 12.30
CA LYS A 263 -6.30 -5.76 11.92
C LYS A 263 -6.39 -5.97 10.41
N LEU A 264 -6.31 -4.88 9.65
CA LEU A 264 -6.39 -4.83 8.19
C LEU A 264 -5.44 -3.73 7.69
N SER A 265 -5.16 -3.70 6.39
CA SER A 265 -4.45 -2.58 5.78
C SER A 265 -5.20 -1.27 6.01
N PRO A 266 -4.57 -0.23 6.61
CA PRO A 266 -5.18 1.09 6.81
C PRO A 266 -5.51 1.78 5.47
N TRP A 267 -4.85 1.34 4.40
CA TRP A 267 -4.96 1.91 3.06
C TRP A 267 -5.46 0.88 2.06
N ASN A 268 -6.21 1.32 1.06
CA ASN A 268 -6.50 0.57 -0.16
C ASN A 268 -6.48 1.56 -1.32
N LEU A 269 -5.28 1.85 -1.81
CA LEU A 269 -5.02 3.02 -2.64
C LEU A 269 -4.44 2.64 -4.00
N THR A 270 -4.97 3.24 -5.06
CA THR A 270 -4.32 3.33 -6.36
C THR A 270 -3.66 4.69 -6.48
N VAL A 271 -2.34 4.73 -6.70
CA VAL A 271 -1.54 5.96 -6.64
C VAL A 271 -0.79 6.14 -7.96
N ASP A 272 -1.13 7.19 -8.68
CA ASP A 272 -0.41 7.60 -9.90
C ASP A 272 0.93 8.25 -9.57
N GLY A 273 1.08 8.88 -8.40
CA GLY A 273 2.32 9.47 -7.91
C GLY A 273 3.27 8.46 -7.24
N ASP A 274 4.16 8.99 -6.41
CA ASP A 274 5.05 8.21 -5.55
C ASP A 274 4.40 7.97 -4.17
N VAL A 275 4.70 6.82 -3.55
CA VAL A 275 4.31 6.50 -2.18
C VAL A 275 5.55 6.49 -1.29
N HIS A 276 5.52 7.23 -0.19
CA HIS A 276 6.60 7.35 0.78
C HIS A 276 6.10 6.98 2.18
N LEU A 277 6.50 5.82 2.68
CA LEU A 277 6.31 5.38 4.07
C LEU A 277 7.65 5.53 4.80
N ARG A 278 7.80 6.60 5.58
CA ARG A 278 9.08 6.95 6.20
C ARG A 278 9.02 7.14 7.72
N ASN A 279 9.99 6.61 8.46
CA ASN A 279 10.10 6.85 9.90
C ASN A 279 8.82 6.51 10.70
N ASN A 280 7.99 5.58 10.22
CA ASN A 280 6.78 5.20 10.95
C ASN A 280 7.10 4.07 11.92
N THR A 281 6.32 3.99 13.00
CA THR A 281 6.32 2.86 13.92
C THR A 281 5.06 2.04 13.72
N PHE A 282 5.20 0.74 13.48
CA PHE A 282 4.09 -0.21 13.33
C PHE A 282 4.17 -1.28 14.41
N THR A 283 3.11 -1.41 15.23
CA THR A 283 3.02 -2.54 16.18
C THR A 283 2.88 -3.88 15.45
N ASN A 284 2.11 -3.92 14.36
CA ASN A 284 2.18 -5.02 13.39
C ASN A 284 1.77 -4.50 12.01
N ILE A 285 2.24 -5.18 10.97
CA ILE A 285 1.68 -5.08 9.63
C ILE A 285 1.00 -6.42 9.33
N PRO A 286 -0.34 -6.45 9.22
CA PRO A 286 -1.08 -7.68 9.08
C PRO A 286 -0.89 -8.29 7.70
N LYS A 287 -1.45 -9.48 7.49
CA LYS A 287 -1.53 -10.08 6.14
C LYS A 287 -2.12 -9.08 5.13
N HIS A 288 -1.35 -8.78 4.08
CA HIS A 288 -1.65 -7.75 3.09
C HIS A 288 -1.89 -6.36 3.70
N GLY A 289 -1.17 -6.02 4.77
CA GLY A 289 -1.33 -4.77 5.53
C GLY A 289 -0.93 -3.50 4.78
N LEU A 290 -0.33 -3.63 3.59
CA LEU A 290 0.05 -2.51 2.71
C LEU A 290 -0.61 -2.69 1.34
N LEU A 291 -1.89 -2.34 1.20
CA LEU A 291 -2.60 -2.41 -0.09
C LEU A 291 -2.39 -1.12 -0.90
N PHE A 292 -1.37 -1.14 -1.76
CA PHE A 292 -1.08 -0.06 -2.70
C PHE A 292 -0.95 -0.60 -4.11
N THR A 293 -1.61 0.03 -5.07
CA THR A 293 -1.33 -0.11 -6.49
C THR A 293 -0.61 1.15 -6.95
N VAL A 294 0.67 1.07 -7.30
CA VAL A 294 1.54 2.25 -7.49
C VAL A 294 2.10 2.30 -8.89
N LYS A 295 2.01 3.45 -9.55
CA LYS A 295 2.47 3.64 -10.93
C LYS A 295 3.96 3.90 -11.05
N HIS A 296 4.54 4.70 -10.15
CA HIS A 296 5.92 5.17 -10.27
C HIS A 296 6.85 4.55 -9.24
N ARG A 297 6.67 4.84 -7.95
CA ARG A 297 7.61 4.39 -6.92
C ARG A 297 6.93 4.23 -5.57
N ILE A 298 7.35 3.22 -4.83
CA ILE A 298 7.06 3.07 -3.41
C ILE A 298 8.36 2.97 -2.62
N ASN A 299 8.52 3.85 -1.63
CA ASN A 299 9.65 3.91 -0.71
C ASN A 299 9.16 3.58 0.69
N ILE A 300 9.67 2.49 1.27
CA ILE A 300 9.44 2.11 2.66
C ILE A 300 10.80 2.22 3.35
N THR A 301 11.01 3.35 4.02
CA THR A 301 12.33 3.73 4.53
C THR A 301 12.32 4.03 6.02
N ASP A 302 13.34 3.57 6.75
CA ASP A 302 13.57 3.94 8.15
C ASP A 302 12.36 3.64 9.08
N ASN A 303 11.52 2.66 8.75
CA ASN A 303 10.37 2.30 9.59
C ASN A 303 10.76 1.32 10.71
N ASP A 304 10.11 1.43 11.85
CA ASP A 304 10.25 0.53 12.99
C ASP A 304 9.05 -0.41 13.07
N ILE A 305 9.23 -1.67 12.69
CA ILE A 305 8.15 -2.65 12.51
C ILE A 305 8.30 -3.76 13.56
N GLN A 306 7.42 -3.75 14.56
CA GLN A 306 7.50 -4.69 15.67
C GLN A 306 7.12 -6.12 15.23
N HIS A 307 6.09 -6.30 14.39
CA HIS A 307 5.73 -7.61 13.84
C HIS A 307 5.30 -7.53 12.37
N LEU A 308 5.86 -8.38 11.52
CA LEU A 308 5.44 -8.57 10.14
C LEU A 308 4.71 -9.90 9.97
N GLU A 309 3.40 -9.85 9.70
CA GLU A 309 2.63 -11.07 9.44
C GLU A 309 2.88 -11.62 8.03
N SER A 310 2.47 -12.88 7.79
CA SER A 310 2.57 -13.53 6.48
C SER A 310 1.95 -12.67 5.37
N TYR A 311 2.68 -12.50 4.26
CA TYR A 311 2.26 -11.74 3.08
C TYR A 311 2.01 -10.24 3.32
N ALA A 312 2.64 -9.64 4.34
CA ALA A 312 2.50 -8.22 4.66
C ALA A 312 2.77 -7.30 3.45
N PHE A 313 3.84 -7.56 2.69
CA PHE A 313 4.22 -6.76 1.51
C PHE A 313 3.54 -7.19 0.20
N GLN A 314 2.87 -8.34 0.15
CA GLN A 314 2.28 -8.86 -1.08
C GLN A 314 1.11 -7.99 -1.59
N GLY A 315 0.53 -7.15 -0.73
CA GLY A 315 -0.50 -6.18 -1.08
C GLY A 315 0.01 -5.01 -1.93
N ILE A 316 1.33 -4.85 -2.06
CA ILE A 316 1.95 -3.82 -2.88
C ILE A 316 2.04 -4.35 -4.30
N LEU A 317 1.37 -3.66 -5.22
CA LEU A 317 1.26 -4.00 -6.63
C LEU A 317 1.76 -2.83 -7.49
N PRO A 318 2.54 -3.08 -8.54
CA PRO A 318 2.88 -2.05 -9.50
C PRO A 318 1.72 -1.87 -10.52
N GLU A 319 1.38 -0.63 -10.88
CA GLU A 319 0.50 -0.34 -12.00
C GLU A 319 1.29 -0.48 -13.32
N GLY A 320 1.47 -1.72 -13.75
CA GLY A 320 2.33 -2.07 -14.88
C GLY A 320 3.72 -2.56 -14.45
N ARG A 321 4.69 -2.57 -15.38
CA ARG A 321 6.01 -3.22 -15.16
C ARG A 321 7.13 -2.26 -14.71
N ARG A 322 6.81 -1.00 -14.40
CA ARG A 322 7.83 0.06 -14.22
C ARG A 322 7.85 0.69 -12.83
N ALA A 323 7.02 0.24 -11.89
CA ALA A 323 7.03 0.83 -10.56
C ALA A 323 8.24 0.31 -9.78
N PHE A 324 8.98 1.22 -9.14
CA PHE A 324 10.12 0.88 -8.31
C PHE A 324 9.71 0.64 -6.86
N LEU A 325 10.27 -0.39 -6.23
CA LEU A 325 10.10 -0.66 -4.80
C LEU A 325 11.44 -0.50 -4.09
N PHE A 326 11.49 0.41 -3.12
CA PHE A 326 12.64 0.64 -2.25
C PHE A 326 12.29 0.26 -0.81
N LEU A 327 13.03 -0.70 -0.27
CA LEU A 327 12.99 -1.11 1.15
C LEU A 327 14.35 -0.80 1.78
N ASP A 328 14.49 0.31 2.48
CA ASP A 328 15.78 0.76 3.00
C ASP A 328 15.74 1.14 4.49
N GLY A 329 16.71 0.69 5.28
CA GLY A 329 16.87 1.17 6.66
C GLY A 329 15.76 0.77 7.64
N ASN A 330 14.87 -0.16 7.29
CA ASN A 330 13.78 -0.56 8.19
C ASN A 330 14.29 -1.49 9.30
N VAL A 331 13.75 -1.35 10.51
CA VAL A 331 13.99 -2.25 11.64
C VAL A 331 12.80 -3.21 11.74
N ILE A 332 13.07 -4.51 11.68
CA ILE A 332 12.05 -5.57 11.73
C ILE A 332 12.34 -6.41 12.97
N HIS A 333 11.44 -6.40 13.96
CA HIS A 333 11.67 -7.12 15.21
C HIS A 333 11.27 -8.58 15.12
N GLU A 334 10.04 -8.84 14.70
CA GLU A 334 9.48 -10.16 14.51
C GLU A 334 8.89 -10.28 13.09
N HIS A 335 8.98 -11.47 12.51
CA HIS A 335 8.47 -11.72 11.16
C HIS A 335 8.00 -13.17 11.01
N ASP A 336 6.82 -13.35 10.42
CA ASP A 336 6.23 -14.65 10.14
C ASP A 336 6.77 -15.26 8.83
N PRO A 337 6.58 -16.57 8.60
CA PRO A 337 6.80 -17.15 7.28
C PRO A 337 6.03 -16.39 6.19
N MET A 338 6.65 -16.23 5.02
CA MET A 338 6.12 -15.48 3.86
C MET A 338 5.86 -14.00 4.11
N SER A 339 6.29 -13.41 5.23
CA SER A 339 6.09 -11.98 5.51
C SER A 339 6.86 -11.04 4.58
N LEU A 340 8.05 -11.45 4.14
CA LEU A 340 8.94 -10.70 3.24
C LEU A 340 8.65 -10.96 1.75
N CYS A 341 7.66 -11.80 1.45
CA CYS A 341 7.22 -12.06 0.08
C CYS A 341 6.72 -10.79 -0.60
N LEU A 342 7.33 -10.49 -1.75
CA LEU A 342 6.88 -9.42 -2.65
C LEU A 342 5.95 -9.99 -3.72
N SER A 343 5.16 -9.11 -4.32
CA SER A 343 4.34 -9.48 -5.48
C SER A 343 5.22 -9.91 -6.66
N GLU A 344 4.84 -11.01 -7.33
CA GLU A 344 5.50 -11.48 -8.56
C GLU A 344 5.43 -10.46 -9.71
N ALA A 345 4.58 -9.44 -9.59
CA ALA A 345 4.46 -8.36 -10.56
C ALA A 345 5.71 -7.46 -10.61
N PHE A 346 6.56 -7.48 -9.57
CA PHE A 346 7.82 -6.75 -9.57
C PHE A 346 8.93 -7.53 -10.28
N ASP A 347 9.63 -6.84 -11.18
CA ASP A 347 10.89 -7.31 -11.76
C ASP A 347 12.03 -7.11 -10.76
N GLU A 348 13.05 -7.97 -10.75
CA GLU A 348 14.19 -7.82 -9.83
C GLU A 348 14.94 -6.49 -10.04
N SER A 349 14.94 -5.98 -11.29
CA SER A 349 15.63 -4.75 -11.67
C SER A 349 15.00 -3.48 -11.10
N VAL A 350 13.75 -3.56 -10.64
CA VAL A 350 13.00 -2.42 -10.06
C VAL A 350 12.84 -2.52 -8.54
N VAL A 351 13.38 -3.58 -7.92
CA VAL A 351 13.34 -3.80 -6.48
C VAL A 351 14.71 -3.54 -5.88
N VAL A 352 14.78 -2.65 -4.89
CA VAL A 352 16.00 -2.29 -4.16
C VAL A 352 15.78 -2.50 -2.67
N ILE A 353 16.55 -3.41 -2.08
CA ILE A 353 16.46 -3.79 -0.67
C ILE A 353 17.82 -3.59 -0.01
N ARG A 354 17.91 -2.68 0.97
CA ARG A 354 19.19 -2.31 1.61
C ARG A 354 19.03 -1.97 3.09
N HIS A 355 20.09 -2.17 3.86
CA HIS A 355 20.23 -1.75 5.26
C HIS A 355 19.04 -2.09 6.18
N ASN A 356 18.24 -3.12 5.85
CA ASN A 356 17.13 -3.54 6.71
C ASN A 356 17.72 -4.35 7.87
N LEU A 357 17.45 -3.92 9.09
CA LEU A 357 17.92 -4.53 10.31
C LEU A 357 16.88 -5.50 10.86
N PHE A 358 17.24 -6.77 10.94
CA PHE A 358 16.47 -7.77 11.66
C PHE A 358 16.89 -7.76 13.14
N HIS A 359 15.95 -7.54 14.06
CA HIS A 359 16.19 -7.61 15.52
C HIS A 359 16.36 -9.06 16.01
N GLN A 360 16.92 -9.92 15.17
CA GLN A 360 17.31 -11.27 15.51
C GLN A 360 18.82 -11.29 15.74
N LYS A 361 19.25 -12.10 16.71
CA LYS A 361 20.67 -12.40 16.87
C LYS A 361 21.19 -13.12 15.62
N CYS A 362 22.28 -12.63 15.04
CA CYS A 362 23.00 -13.31 13.97
C CYS A 362 23.33 -14.75 14.39
N SER A 363 22.75 -15.71 13.69
CA SER A 363 22.93 -17.14 13.92
C SER A 363 22.96 -17.88 12.58
N CYS A 364 23.47 -19.11 12.53
CA CYS A 364 23.44 -19.87 11.28
C CYS A 364 22.03 -20.32 10.86
N ASN A 365 21.02 -20.16 11.73
CA ASN A 365 19.63 -20.44 11.42
C ASN A 365 18.94 -19.25 10.74
N ILE A 366 19.55 -18.05 10.72
CA ILE A 366 18.97 -16.86 10.06
C ILE A 366 18.64 -17.12 8.58
N THR A 367 19.40 -18.02 7.94
CA THR A 367 19.12 -18.48 6.59
C THR A 367 17.78 -19.17 6.49
N GLU A 368 17.48 -20.11 7.39
CA GLU A 368 16.23 -20.87 7.39
C GLU A 368 15.05 -19.95 7.70
N ASP A 369 15.20 -19.07 8.69
CA ASP A 369 14.18 -18.12 9.11
C ASP A 369 13.84 -17.12 7.98
N LEU A 370 14.85 -16.56 7.31
CA LEU A 370 14.65 -15.67 6.17
C LEU A 370 14.14 -16.42 4.94
N ALA A 371 14.62 -17.64 4.67
CA ALA A 371 14.12 -18.46 3.57
C ALA A 371 12.62 -18.76 3.74
N ALA A 372 12.18 -19.09 4.96
CA ALA A 372 10.76 -19.27 5.28
C ALA A 372 9.98 -17.95 5.09
N SER A 373 10.55 -16.82 5.53
CA SER A 373 9.94 -15.49 5.40
C SER A 373 9.84 -15.00 3.95
N LEU A 374 10.69 -15.51 3.07
CA LEU A 374 10.67 -15.28 1.61
C LEU A 374 9.84 -16.34 0.86
N GLY A 375 9.13 -17.23 1.57
CA GLY A 375 8.28 -18.25 0.95
C GLY A 375 9.05 -19.40 0.28
N SER A 376 10.32 -19.57 0.63
CA SER A 376 11.21 -20.59 0.07
C SER A 376 11.86 -21.45 1.18
N PRO A 377 11.09 -22.07 2.09
CA PRO A 377 11.64 -22.72 3.29
C PRO A 377 12.60 -23.89 2.99
N ASN A 378 12.48 -24.50 1.81
CA ASN A 378 13.32 -25.62 1.37
C ASN A 378 14.46 -25.20 0.43
N ALA A 379 14.64 -23.90 0.18
CA ALA A 379 15.68 -23.43 -0.74
C ALA A 379 17.06 -23.56 -0.09
N THR A 380 18.02 -24.03 -0.87
CA THR A 380 19.43 -23.98 -0.46
C THR A 380 19.93 -22.53 -0.48
N ILE A 381 21.04 -22.25 0.19
CA ILE A 381 21.63 -20.91 0.14
C ILE A 381 21.97 -20.53 -1.31
N GLU A 382 22.49 -21.48 -2.08
CA GLU A 382 22.80 -21.29 -3.48
C GLU A 382 21.57 -20.89 -4.31
N ASP A 383 20.39 -21.43 -3.97
CA ASP A 383 19.14 -21.08 -4.66
C ASP A 383 18.65 -19.68 -4.26
N LEU A 384 18.76 -19.32 -2.98
CA LEU A 384 18.42 -17.97 -2.51
C LEU A 384 19.33 -16.89 -3.11
N TYR A 385 20.59 -17.21 -3.40
CA TYR A 385 21.52 -16.26 -4.04
C TYR A 385 21.34 -16.16 -5.56
N LYS A 386 20.63 -17.10 -6.21
CA LYS A 386 20.29 -17.01 -7.65
C LYS A 386 19.11 -16.10 -7.92
N ASP A 387 18.18 -15.99 -6.97
CA ASP A 387 17.07 -15.04 -7.06
C ASP A 387 17.56 -13.63 -6.71
N GLY A 388 17.46 -12.69 -7.65
CA GLY A 388 17.97 -11.34 -7.49
C GLY A 388 17.32 -10.55 -6.36
N ILE A 389 16.07 -10.85 -5.99
CA ILE A 389 15.37 -10.21 -4.88
C ILE A 389 15.79 -10.85 -3.55
N HIS A 390 15.76 -12.18 -3.46
CA HIS A 390 16.18 -12.89 -2.25
C HIS A 390 17.64 -12.58 -1.90
N GLN A 391 18.51 -12.54 -2.90
CA GLN A 391 19.92 -12.18 -2.73
C GLN A 391 20.10 -10.82 -2.04
N GLN A 392 19.26 -9.82 -2.34
CA GLN A 392 19.38 -8.49 -1.75
C GLN A 392 19.07 -8.48 -0.25
N TRP A 393 18.09 -9.28 0.21
CA TRP A 393 17.81 -9.45 1.64
C TRP A 393 19.02 -9.98 2.40
N PHE A 394 19.73 -10.97 1.84
CA PHE A 394 20.92 -11.55 2.48
C PHE A 394 22.17 -10.67 2.36
N ARG A 395 22.41 -10.05 1.20
CA ARG A 395 23.60 -9.23 0.95
C ARG A 395 23.57 -7.89 1.66
N ASN A 396 22.39 -7.28 1.73
CA ASN A 396 22.27 -5.92 2.23
C ASN A 396 21.50 -5.84 3.55
N GLY A 397 20.95 -6.96 4.05
CA GLY A 397 20.33 -7.03 5.36
C GLY A 397 21.37 -7.13 6.48
N GLU A 398 20.96 -6.66 7.66
CA GLU A 398 21.78 -6.67 8.87
C GLU A 398 21.08 -7.45 9.98
N CYS A 399 21.86 -8.04 10.88
CA CYS A 399 21.36 -8.70 12.08
C CYS A 399 22.15 -8.23 13.31
N LEU A 400 21.63 -8.50 14.51
CA LEU A 400 22.29 -8.09 15.76
C LEU A 400 23.36 -9.10 16.20
N LEU A 401 24.55 -8.63 16.57
CA LEU A 401 25.59 -9.53 17.12
C LEU A 401 25.19 -10.14 18.46
N LYS A 402 24.46 -9.38 19.29
CA LYS A 402 23.89 -9.81 20.57
C LYS A 402 22.54 -9.11 20.78
N THR A 403 21.62 -9.77 21.47
CA THR A 403 20.23 -9.34 21.69
C THR A 403 20.07 -8.01 22.45
N HIS A 404 21.11 -7.50 23.10
CA HIS A 404 21.05 -6.25 23.88
C HIS A 404 22.03 -5.17 23.39
N LEU A 405 22.71 -5.37 22.26
CA LEU A 405 23.70 -4.42 21.75
C LEU A 405 23.22 -3.81 20.44
N THR A 406 23.54 -2.53 20.23
CA THR A 406 23.31 -1.79 18.98
C THR A 406 24.29 -2.17 17.87
N SER A 407 25.20 -3.12 18.11
CA SER A 407 26.17 -3.57 17.12
C SER A 407 25.52 -4.52 16.12
N THR A 408 25.44 -4.08 14.87
CA THR A 408 24.92 -4.84 13.74
C THR A 408 26.05 -5.51 12.97
N ASN A 409 25.71 -6.52 12.17
CA ASN A 409 26.62 -7.15 11.21
C ASN A 409 25.84 -7.50 9.94
N PRO A 410 26.37 -7.21 8.74
CA PRO A 410 25.79 -7.68 7.50
C PRO A 410 25.64 -9.20 7.49
N ILE A 411 24.48 -9.69 7.08
CA ILE A 411 24.11 -11.10 7.14
C ILE A 411 25.05 -11.94 6.27
N ASP A 412 25.36 -11.49 5.05
CA ASP A 412 26.28 -12.16 4.14
C ASP A 412 27.69 -12.33 4.73
N LYS A 413 28.25 -11.28 5.34
CA LYS A 413 29.56 -11.32 6.00
C LYS A 413 29.54 -12.26 7.19
N PHE A 414 28.47 -12.25 7.98
CA PHE A 414 28.32 -13.17 9.11
C PHE A 414 28.28 -14.63 8.65
N LEU A 415 27.47 -14.95 7.63
CA LEU A 415 27.34 -16.29 7.07
C LEU A 415 28.68 -16.78 6.48
N ALA A 416 29.36 -15.94 5.68
CA ALA A 416 30.67 -16.21 5.10
C ALA A 416 31.72 -16.58 6.16
N ASN A 417 31.82 -15.76 7.21
CA ASN A 417 32.88 -15.87 8.20
C ASN A 417 32.60 -16.96 9.24
N THR A 418 31.34 -17.13 9.66
CA THR A 418 31.00 -17.97 10.82
C THR A 418 30.43 -19.32 10.42
N CYS A 419 29.51 -19.34 9.47
CA CYS A 419 28.75 -20.55 9.14
C CYS A 419 29.46 -21.38 8.06
N PHE A 420 29.94 -20.74 6.99
CA PHE A 420 30.63 -21.44 5.92
C PHE A 420 32.06 -21.85 6.26
N HIS A 421 32.78 -21.05 7.03
CA HIS A 421 34.15 -21.39 7.42
C HIS A 421 34.20 -22.69 8.23
N LYS A 422 33.21 -22.91 9.11
CA LYS A 422 33.11 -24.14 9.90
C LYS A 422 32.84 -25.35 9.00
N SER A 423 31.93 -25.21 8.03
CA SER A 423 31.64 -26.27 7.05
C SER A 423 32.87 -26.59 6.20
N ARG A 424 33.52 -25.57 5.58
CA ARG A 424 34.72 -25.78 4.76
C ARG A 424 35.87 -26.38 5.56
N PHE A 425 36.09 -25.95 6.80
CA PHE A 425 37.12 -26.54 7.66
C PHE A 425 36.80 -28.01 7.95
N ILE A 426 35.54 -28.36 8.24
CA ILE A 426 35.12 -29.74 8.43
C ILE A 426 35.28 -30.55 7.14
N THR A 427 34.88 -30.03 5.97
CA THR A 427 35.05 -30.71 4.68
C THR A 427 36.52 -30.94 4.35
N VAL A 428 37.38 -29.93 4.56
CA VAL A 428 38.82 -30.07 4.37
C VAL A 428 39.40 -31.08 5.36
N LEU A 429 38.99 -31.04 6.63
CA LEU A 429 39.43 -32.00 7.64
C LEU A 429 39.00 -33.44 7.29
N LEU A 430 37.75 -33.63 6.83
CA LEU A 430 37.24 -34.92 6.38
C LEU A 430 37.97 -35.42 5.13
N LEU A 431 38.28 -34.53 4.18
CA LEU A 431 39.04 -34.85 2.98
C LEU A 431 40.48 -35.24 3.33
N VAL A 432 41.14 -34.52 4.24
CA VAL A 432 42.47 -34.86 4.77
C VAL A 432 42.43 -36.20 5.51
N PHE A 433 41.42 -36.43 6.35
CA PHE A 433 41.24 -37.70 7.06
C PHE A 433 41.01 -38.88 6.09
N ALA A 434 40.21 -38.68 5.04
CA ALA A 434 40.00 -39.67 3.99
C ALA A 434 41.31 -40.00 3.25
N ILE A 435 42.11 -38.99 2.92
CA ILE A 435 43.45 -39.19 2.32
C ILE A 435 44.35 -40.01 3.26
N ILE A 436 44.36 -39.69 4.56
CA ILE A 436 45.14 -40.45 5.55
C ILE A 436 44.69 -41.91 5.60
N LEU A 437 43.38 -42.19 5.64
CA LEU A 437 42.85 -43.56 5.62
C LEU A 437 43.20 -44.31 4.34
N ILE A 438 43.14 -43.66 3.18
CA ILE A 438 43.55 -44.24 1.90
C ILE A 438 45.06 -44.58 1.92
N THR A 439 45.90 -43.67 2.42
CA THR A 439 47.34 -43.95 2.53
C THR A 439 47.65 -45.10 3.49
N LEU A 440 47.01 -45.14 4.67
CA LEU A 440 47.19 -46.23 5.63
C LEU A 440 46.71 -47.58 5.08
N THR A 441 45.56 -47.61 4.40
CA THR A 441 45.05 -48.84 3.78
C THR A 441 45.98 -49.34 2.67
N ILE A 442 46.52 -48.45 1.84
CA ILE A 442 47.56 -48.80 0.85
C ILE A 442 48.81 -49.35 1.56
N CYS A 443 49.29 -48.72 2.63
CA CYS A 443 50.43 -49.21 3.40
C CYS A 443 50.18 -50.61 3.98
N VAL A 444 48.99 -50.87 4.53
CA VAL A 444 48.60 -52.19 5.06
C VAL A 444 48.51 -53.23 3.94
N ILE A 445 47.92 -52.90 2.79
CA ILE A 445 47.84 -53.81 1.63
C ILE A 445 49.24 -54.15 1.12
N VAL A 446 50.13 -53.16 1.01
CA VAL A 446 51.52 -53.36 0.58
C VAL A 446 52.29 -54.20 1.59
N ALA A 447 52.17 -53.91 2.89
CA ALA A 447 52.80 -54.69 3.96
C ALA A 447 52.29 -56.14 3.97
N TRP A 448 50.97 -56.34 3.85
CA TRP A 448 50.36 -57.66 3.80
C TRP A 448 50.77 -58.47 2.57
N ARG A 449 50.81 -57.84 1.38
CA ARG A 449 51.35 -58.46 0.16
C ARG A 449 52.81 -58.87 0.33
N ARG A 450 53.63 -58.03 0.97
CA ARG A 450 55.04 -58.31 1.25
C ARG A 450 55.23 -59.48 2.22
N ILE A 451 54.38 -59.59 3.25
CA ILE A 451 54.38 -60.73 4.19
C ILE A 451 53.93 -62.01 3.48
N LYS A 452 52.88 -61.95 2.65
CA LYS A 452 52.38 -63.10 1.90
C LYS A 452 53.43 -63.64 0.92
N GLN A 453 54.16 -62.77 0.21
CA GLN A 453 55.26 -63.16 -0.67
C GLN A 453 56.41 -63.83 0.09
N LYS A 454 56.72 -63.38 1.31
CA LYS A 454 57.73 -64.05 2.15
C LYS A 454 57.29 -65.46 2.61
N ASN A 455 55.99 -65.70 2.73
CA ASN A 455 55.43 -67.00 3.13
C ASN A 455 55.12 -67.95 1.96
N THR A 456 55.38 -67.56 0.71
CA THR A 456 55.19 -68.43 -0.49
C THR A 456 56.49 -68.97 -1.08
N ILE A 457 57.62 -68.86 -0.37
CA ILE A 457 58.87 -69.52 -0.75
C ILE A 457 58.83 -70.97 -0.27
N THR A 458 58.16 -71.83 -1.04
CA THR A 458 58.38 -73.28 -1.01
C THR A 458 59.53 -73.58 -1.98
N PRO A 459 60.60 -74.26 -1.56
CA PRO A 459 61.66 -74.68 -2.47
C PRO A 459 61.21 -75.98 -3.14
N SER A 460 60.97 -75.95 -4.46
CA SER A 460 60.78 -77.17 -5.23
C SER A 460 61.65 -77.13 -6.49
N ALA A 461 62.62 -78.03 -6.48
CA ALA A 461 63.51 -78.38 -7.56
C ALA A 461 62.78 -79.06 -8.74
N SER A 462 63.49 -79.08 -9.87
CA SER A 462 63.31 -79.97 -11.05
C SER A 462 62.04 -79.72 -11.89
N ALA A 463 61.98 -79.90 -13.20
CA ALA A 463 62.92 -80.28 -14.26
C ALA A 463 62.16 -80.11 -15.60
N TYR A 464 62.89 -79.77 -16.67
CA TYR A 464 62.61 -80.08 -18.09
C TYR A 464 61.18 -79.99 -18.66
N GLN A 465 60.96 -79.11 -19.66
CA GLN A 465 60.87 -79.55 -21.06
C GLN A 465 60.82 -78.37 -22.06
N SER A 466 61.69 -78.50 -23.06
CA SER A 466 61.85 -77.72 -24.29
C SER A 466 60.73 -77.98 -25.30
N PHE A 467 60.32 -76.97 -26.08
CA PHE A 467 60.07 -77.04 -27.54
C PHE A 467 59.93 -75.58 -28.03
N THR A 468 60.93 -75.01 -28.72
CA THR A 468 61.19 -74.98 -30.18
C THR A 468 60.59 -73.76 -30.90
N GLU A 469 61.49 -73.09 -31.60
CA GLU A 469 61.40 -72.00 -32.59
C GLU A 469 60.25 -72.14 -33.61
N PRO A 470 59.80 -71.04 -34.25
CA PRO A 470 60.50 -70.57 -35.45
C PRO A 470 60.72 -69.05 -35.60
N GLN A 471 61.67 -68.79 -36.51
CA GLN A 471 62.35 -67.57 -36.97
C GLN A 471 61.49 -66.48 -37.69
N PRO A 472 62.11 -65.33 -38.04
CA PRO A 472 61.47 -64.04 -38.35
C PRO A 472 61.27 -63.75 -39.86
N PRO A 473 60.65 -62.60 -40.21
CA PRO A 473 61.37 -61.64 -41.06
C PRO A 473 61.07 -60.16 -40.68
N SER A 474 62.09 -59.31 -40.57
CA SER A 474 62.50 -58.28 -41.54
C SER A 474 61.63 -57.00 -41.63
N GLN A 475 62.26 -55.87 -41.25
CA GLN A 475 62.23 -54.53 -41.87
C GLN A 475 60.90 -53.96 -42.43
N GLY A 476 60.44 -52.83 -41.87
CA GLY A 476 59.50 -51.92 -42.52
C GLY A 476 58.87 -50.89 -41.56
N PRO A 477 58.61 -49.64 -41.99
CA PRO A 477 58.43 -48.49 -41.11
C PRO A 477 57.03 -48.43 -40.49
N SER A 478 56.97 -47.93 -39.26
CA SER A 478 55.77 -47.69 -38.45
C SER A 478 54.69 -46.89 -39.19
N PRO A 479 53.47 -47.42 -39.34
CA PRO A 479 52.27 -46.64 -39.47
C PRO A 479 51.48 -46.67 -38.15
N TRP A 480 51.07 -45.50 -37.71
CA TRP A 480 50.08 -45.19 -36.69
C TRP A 480 49.17 -46.35 -36.30
N GLN A 481 49.30 -46.81 -35.06
CA GLN A 481 48.42 -47.81 -34.47
C GLN A 481 47.15 -47.11 -33.98
N VAL A 482 46.04 -47.35 -34.67
CA VAL A 482 44.70 -46.94 -34.25
C VAL A 482 44.31 -47.79 -33.03
N VAL A 483 44.10 -47.12 -31.90
CA VAL A 483 43.54 -47.73 -30.69
C VAL A 483 42.05 -47.96 -30.94
N GLN A 484 41.64 -49.22 -31.01
CA GLN A 484 40.23 -49.61 -31.12
C GLN A 484 39.63 -49.67 -29.71
N PRO A 485 38.60 -48.87 -29.38
CA PRO A 485 38.00 -48.89 -28.05
C PRO A 485 37.18 -50.18 -27.82
N ASP A 486 37.23 -50.65 -26.58
CA ASP A 486 36.49 -51.82 -26.09
C ASP A 486 34.96 -51.61 -26.21
N PRO A 487 34.22 -52.46 -26.94
CA PRO A 487 32.78 -52.31 -27.17
C PRO A 487 31.92 -52.43 -25.90
N ARG A 488 32.50 -52.72 -24.72
CA ARG A 488 31.77 -52.78 -23.45
C ARG A 488 31.65 -51.44 -22.71
N THR A 489 32.30 -50.38 -23.17
CA THR A 489 32.26 -49.05 -22.51
C THR A 489 31.81 -47.89 -23.40
N TYR A 490 31.34 -48.17 -24.61
CA TYR A 490 30.79 -47.15 -25.50
C TYR A 490 29.25 -47.15 -25.45
N GLN A 491 28.65 -46.16 -24.80
CA GLN A 491 27.23 -45.84 -24.95
C GLN A 491 27.12 -44.74 -26.00
N GLU A 492 26.73 -45.09 -27.23
CA GLU A 492 26.25 -44.11 -28.20
C GLU A 492 24.90 -43.57 -27.70
N THR A 493 24.85 -42.26 -27.44
CA THR A 493 23.58 -41.56 -27.21
C THR A 493 23.05 -41.15 -28.59
N GLU A 494 22.29 -42.05 -29.21
CA GLU A 494 21.57 -41.76 -30.45
C GLU A 494 20.35 -40.90 -30.11
N ILE A 495 20.35 -39.64 -30.55
CA ILE A 495 19.22 -38.73 -30.38
C ILE A 495 18.36 -38.83 -31.64
N HIS A 496 17.24 -39.55 -31.54
CA HIS A 496 16.20 -39.56 -32.55
C HIS A 496 15.34 -38.29 -32.42
N ILE A 497 15.43 -37.40 -33.40
CA ILE A 497 14.53 -36.25 -33.51
C ILE A 497 13.39 -36.66 -34.46
N VAL A 498 12.24 -37.01 -33.90
CA VAL A 498 11.01 -37.26 -34.65
C VAL A 498 10.21 -35.95 -34.71
N PHE A 499 9.93 -35.48 -35.92
CA PHE A 499 9.06 -34.33 -36.14
C PHE A 499 7.62 -34.83 -36.37
N ASP A 500 6.80 -34.81 -35.33
CA ASP A 500 5.36 -34.98 -35.46
C ASP A 500 4.74 -33.65 -35.90
N LYS A 501 4.53 -33.50 -37.22
CA LYS A 501 3.86 -32.38 -37.90
C LYS A 501 4.56 -31.02 -37.84
N ALA A 502 5.05 -30.57 -38.99
CA ALA A 502 5.28 -29.16 -39.27
C ALA A 502 3.98 -28.56 -39.82
N GLU A 503 3.31 -27.69 -39.05
CA GLU A 503 2.24 -26.84 -39.56
C GLU A 503 2.81 -25.51 -40.03
N GLU A 504 2.37 -25.06 -41.21
CA GLU A 504 2.73 -23.76 -41.76
C GLU A 504 2.08 -22.64 -40.93
N LEU A 505 2.91 -21.86 -40.22
CA LEU A 505 2.50 -20.63 -39.57
C LEU A 505 2.19 -19.55 -40.62
N CYS A 506 0.96 -19.56 -41.13
CA CYS A 506 0.38 -18.38 -41.76
C CYS A 506 -0.01 -17.40 -40.65
N VAL A 507 0.79 -16.35 -40.46
CA VAL A 507 0.43 -15.23 -39.60
C VAL A 507 -0.76 -14.51 -40.24
N SER A 508 -1.97 -14.81 -39.76
CA SER A 508 -3.13 -13.95 -39.95
C SER A 508 -2.90 -12.70 -39.11
N GLY A 509 -2.70 -11.55 -39.77
CA GLY A 509 -2.77 -10.26 -39.10
C GLY A 509 -4.17 -10.06 -38.54
N GLU A 510 -4.34 -10.25 -37.24
CA GLU A 510 -5.45 -9.67 -36.50
C GLU A 510 -5.18 -8.17 -36.39
N GLU A 511 -5.78 -7.42 -37.31
CA GLU A 511 -6.05 -6.00 -37.13
C GLU A 511 -6.91 -5.83 -35.88
N SER A 512 -6.28 -5.45 -34.77
CA SER A 512 -6.97 -4.91 -33.61
C SER A 512 -7.45 -3.49 -33.94
N SER A 513 -8.64 -3.42 -34.54
CA SER A 513 -9.41 -2.18 -34.66
C SER A 513 -9.81 -1.70 -33.26
N SER A 514 -9.01 -0.82 -32.68
CA SER A 514 -9.45 0.02 -31.57
C SER A 514 -10.37 1.10 -32.14
N ASN A 515 -11.67 0.92 -31.91
CA ASN A 515 -12.70 1.94 -32.17
C ASN A 515 -12.39 3.17 -31.31
N ILE A 516 -11.82 4.18 -31.95
CA ILE A 516 -11.85 5.56 -31.50
C ILE A 516 -13.18 6.12 -31.98
N ASP A 517 -14.16 6.20 -31.08
CA ASP A 517 -15.38 6.99 -31.29
C ASP A 517 -14.98 8.48 -31.30
N ASN A 518 -14.79 9.01 -32.50
CA ASN A 518 -14.80 10.45 -32.75
C ASN A 518 -15.61 10.78 -34.00
N SER A 519 -16.65 11.59 -33.76
CA SER A 519 -17.37 12.48 -34.67
C SER A 519 -18.28 11.87 -35.74
N GLY A 520 -19.58 12.15 -35.60
CA GLY A 520 -20.53 12.15 -36.70
C GLY A 520 -20.69 13.55 -37.28
N HIS A 521 -19.97 13.83 -38.37
CA HIS A 521 -20.40 14.75 -39.43
C HIS A 521 -19.89 14.22 -40.79
N GLU A 522 -20.87 13.92 -41.66
CA GLU A 522 -20.83 13.93 -43.13
C GLU A 522 -19.90 13.04 -43.99
N LYS A 523 -20.59 12.35 -44.93
CA LYS A 523 -20.29 12.16 -46.36
C LYS A 523 -19.34 11.05 -46.81
N GLU A 524 -19.96 9.90 -47.11
CA GLU A 524 -20.00 9.20 -48.42
C GLU A 524 -18.98 9.61 -49.50
N ASN A 525 -18.02 8.72 -49.83
CA ASN A 525 -17.75 8.28 -51.21
C ASN A 525 -16.73 7.12 -51.32
N LYS A 526 -16.96 6.32 -52.37
CA LYS A 526 -16.27 5.08 -52.81
C LYS A 526 -14.79 5.27 -53.19
N ALA A 527 -13.96 4.23 -53.03
CA ALA A 527 -13.32 3.49 -54.15
C ALA A 527 -12.25 2.45 -53.69
N ASN A 528 -12.20 1.34 -54.43
CA ASN A 528 -11.23 0.23 -54.47
C ASN A 528 -9.75 0.59 -54.25
N GLU A 529 -9.02 -0.28 -53.55
CA GLU A 529 -7.63 -0.58 -53.92
C GLU A 529 -7.23 -2.04 -53.56
N ASN A 530 -6.83 -2.79 -54.59
CA ASN A 530 -6.17 -4.10 -54.55
C ASN A 530 -4.71 -3.92 -54.09
N LYS A 531 -4.24 -4.65 -53.08
CA LYS A 531 -2.79 -4.86 -52.88
C LYS A 531 -2.46 -6.32 -52.58
N GLY A 532 -1.57 -6.85 -53.41
CA GLY A 532 -1.12 -8.24 -53.44
C GLY A 532 -0.22 -8.61 -52.25
N LYS A 533 -0.22 -9.91 -51.94
CA LYS A 533 0.67 -10.55 -50.97
C LYS A 533 2.03 -10.80 -51.63
N GLU A 534 3.08 -10.25 -51.06
CA GLU A 534 4.47 -10.54 -51.41
C GLU A 534 5.10 -11.33 -50.26
N CYS A 535 5.50 -12.58 -50.51
CA CYS A 535 6.19 -13.42 -49.53
C CYS A 535 7.70 -13.18 -49.62
N ILE A 536 8.29 -12.61 -48.56
CA ILE A 536 9.74 -12.44 -48.45
C ILE A 536 10.36 -13.68 -47.82
N LYS A 537 11.41 -14.20 -48.46
CA LYS A 537 12.18 -15.38 -48.06
C LYS A 537 13.28 -15.00 -47.05
N GLY A 538 13.33 -15.73 -45.94
CA GLY A 538 14.56 -16.16 -45.27
C GLY A 538 15.27 -15.17 -44.34
N ARG A 539 15.09 -15.35 -43.03
CA ARG A 539 16.13 -15.04 -42.04
C ARG A 539 16.18 -16.18 -41.02
N GLU A 540 17.33 -16.84 -40.95
CA GLU A 540 17.62 -17.87 -39.95
C GLU A 540 17.58 -17.24 -38.55
N THR A 541 16.63 -17.66 -37.73
CA THR A 541 16.62 -17.35 -36.29
C THR A 541 17.20 -18.53 -35.52
N LEU A 542 18.32 -18.29 -34.85
CA LEU A 542 18.92 -19.19 -33.88
C LEU A 542 17.95 -19.33 -32.68
N ALA A 543 17.27 -20.48 -32.57
CA ALA A 543 16.44 -20.78 -31.41
C ALA A 543 17.34 -21.21 -30.24
N VAL A 544 17.64 -20.26 -29.35
CA VAL A 544 18.25 -20.58 -28.05
C VAL A 544 17.17 -21.21 -27.19
N LYS A 545 17.32 -22.51 -26.87
CA LYS A 545 16.48 -23.21 -25.91
C LYS A 545 16.80 -22.67 -24.51
N VAL A 546 16.05 -21.67 -24.07
CA VAL A 546 16.07 -21.20 -22.69
C VAL A 546 15.33 -22.23 -21.85
N THR A 547 16.06 -22.99 -21.03
CA THR A 547 15.45 -23.83 -20.01
C THR A 547 14.80 -22.89 -18.98
N PRO A 548 13.46 -22.94 -18.77
CA PRO A 548 12.83 -22.08 -17.78
C PRO A 548 13.44 -22.40 -16.41
N THR A 549 14.11 -21.41 -15.83
CA THR A 549 14.57 -21.52 -14.44
C THR A 549 13.32 -21.40 -13.59
N VAL A 550 12.96 -22.48 -12.88
CA VAL A 550 11.81 -22.48 -11.97
C VAL A 550 12.13 -21.47 -10.86
N ARG A 551 11.52 -20.28 -10.92
CA ARG A 551 11.55 -19.35 -9.80
C ARG A 551 10.71 -19.96 -8.68
N HIS A 552 11.28 -20.04 -7.48
CA HIS A 552 10.52 -20.29 -6.27
C HIS A 552 9.76 -19.01 -5.95
N SER A 553 8.61 -18.84 -6.60
CA SER A 553 7.82 -17.63 -6.46
C SER A 553 6.83 -17.77 -5.30
N CYS A 554 6.59 -16.68 -4.58
CA CYS A 554 5.59 -16.65 -3.52
C CYS A 554 4.23 -17.02 -4.12
N PRO A 555 3.41 -17.85 -3.45
CA PRO A 555 2.13 -18.27 -4.00
C PRO A 555 1.30 -17.05 -4.39
N PRO A 556 0.66 -17.05 -5.58
CA PRO A 556 -0.04 -15.89 -6.10
C PRO A 556 -1.13 -15.46 -5.12
N LEU A 557 -1.33 -14.15 -5.04
CA LEU A 557 -2.36 -13.55 -4.19
C LEU A 557 -3.74 -14.10 -4.59
N GLN A 558 -4.29 -15.03 -3.80
CA GLN A 558 -5.68 -15.44 -3.93
C GLN A 558 -6.55 -14.39 -3.24
N LEU A 559 -6.93 -13.35 -4.00
CA LEU A 559 -7.94 -12.40 -3.55
C LEU A 559 -9.25 -13.16 -3.31
N ALA A 560 -9.68 -13.23 -2.04
CA ALA A 560 -11.02 -13.70 -1.72
C ALA A 560 -12.04 -12.74 -2.39
N LYS A 561 -12.84 -13.29 -3.31
CA LYS A 561 -13.90 -12.55 -4.02
C LYS A 561 -15.03 -12.14 -3.09
#